data_AF-W7YX11-F1
#
_entry.id   AF-W7YX11-F1
#
_cell.length_a   1.000
_cell.length_b   1.000
_cell.length_c   1.000
_cell.angle_alpha   90.00
_cell.angle_beta   90.00
_cell.angle_gamma   90.00
#
_symmetry.space_group_name_H-M   'P 1'
#
loop_
_entity.id
_entity.type
_entity.pdbx_description
1 polymer ?
#
loop_
_entity_poly.entity_id
_entity_poly.type
_entity_poly.pdbx_seq_one_letter_code
_entity_poly.pdbx_strand_id
1 'polypeptide(L)' 'MLHGISYPDETGSNEREVRLWKAKMQHGVIQFIRPDECTLVRKVGEGTAKIFDAGNMQSVDDLYSEWFGNEVSE' A
#
# COMPACT_ATOMS: atom_id res chain seq x y z
N MET A 1 18.09 -2.61 3.01
CA MET A 1 17.08 -2.89 1.96
C MET A 1 15.76 -2.24 2.34
N LEU A 2 14.92 -1.91 1.36
CA LEU A 2 13.54 -1.51 1.59
C LEU A 2 12.77 -2.71 2.21
N HIS A 3 12.11 -2.49 3.33
CA HIS A 3 11.23 -3.48 3.96
C HIS A 3 9.78 -3.24 3.55
N GLY A 4 9.33 -1.99 3.67
CA GLY A 4 7.97 -1.59 3.33
C GLY A 4 7.75 -0.08 3.43
N ILE A 5 6.57 0.35 3.02
CA ILE A 5 6.09 1.74 3.11
C ILE A 5 4.88 1.71 4.02
N SER A 6 4.85 2.58 5.03
CA SER A 6 3.66 2.81 5.87
C SER A 6 2.88 3.97 5.26
N TYR A 7 1.60 3.72 4.93
CA TYR A 7 0.75 4.76 4.38
C TYR A 7 0.07 5.58 5.49
N PRO A 8 -0.27 6.85 5.20
CA PRO A 8 -0.92 7.74 6.17
C PRO A 8 -2.26 7.22 6.73
N ASP A 9 -3.05 6.54 5.89
CA ASP A 9 -4.34 5.95 6.23
C ASP A 9 -4.22 4.70 7.13
N GLU A 10 -3.11 3.96 7.05
CA GLU A 10 -2.85 2.79 7.89
C GLU A 10 -2.27 3.14 9.27
N THR A 11 -1.56 4.27 9.36
CA THR A 11 -0.81 4.67 10.57
C THR A 11 -1.51 5.75 11.38
N GLY A 12 -2.51 6.44 10.81
CA GLY A 12 -3.17 7.59 11.43
C GLY A 12 -2.28 8.85 11.51
N SER A 13 -1.10 8.81 10.90
CA SER A 13 -0.18 9.95 10.77
C SER A 13 -0.28 10.52 9.36
N ASN A 14 -0.25 11.85 9.20
CA ASN A 14 -0.31 12.50 7.88
C ASN A 14 1.03 12.43 7.10
N GLU A 15 1.88 11.48 7.44
CA GLU A 15 3.22 11.33 6.89
C GLU A 15 3.39 9.93 6.32
N ARG A 16 4.02 9.84 5.15
CA ARG A 16 4.44 8.56 4.57
C ARG A 16 5.79 8.17 5.13
N GLU A 17 5.85 6.97 5.69
CA GLU A 17 7.06 6.41 6.27
C GLU A 17 7.61 5.27 5.40
N VAL A 18 8.92 5.17 5.32
CA VAL A 18 9.62 4.07 4.67
C VAL A 18 10.42 3.32 5.71
N ARG A 19 10.15 2.02 5.83
CA ARG A 19 10.87 1.10 6.70
C ARG A 19 12.02 0.48 5.93
N LEU A 20 13.22 0.64 6.47
CA LEU A 20 14.44 0.02 6.00
C LEU A 20 14.86 -1.07 7.00
N TRP A 21 15.47 -2.12 6.48
CA TRP A 21 15.99 -3.19 7.32
C TRP A 21 17.30 -3.76 6.77
N LYS A 22 18.05 -4.41 7.66
CA LYS A 22 19.30 -5.13 7.33
C LYS A 22 18.95 -6.58 6.99
N ALA A 23 18.60 -6.83 5.73
CA ALA A 23 18.33 -8.19 5.27
C ALA A 23 19.58 -9.08 5.45
N LYS A 24 19.37 -10.26 6.03
CA LYS A 24 20.42 -11.27 6.23
C LYS A 24 19.95 -12.58 5.61
N MET A 25 20.69 -13.05 4.61
CA MET A 25 20.48 -14.37 4.02
C MET A 25 21.33 -15.40 4.78
N GLN A 26 20.72 -16.49 5.22
CA GLN A 26 21.41 -17.60 5.87
C GLN A 26 20.99 -18.90 5.19
N HIS A 27 21.95 -19.65 4.64
CA HIS A 27 21.67 -20.90 3.92
C HIS A 27 20.63 -20.76 2.80
N GLY A 28 20.65 -19.64 2.07
CA GLY A 28 19.70 -19.35 0.99
C GLY A 28 18.31 -18.86 1.43
N VAL A 29 18.07 -18.74 2.75
CA VAL A 29 16.78 -18.27 3.29
C VAL A 29 16.92 -16.84 3.82
N ILE A 30 15.96 -15.97 3.49
CA ILE A 30 15.82 -14.64 4.08
C ILE A 30 14.61 -14.68 5.01
N GLN A 31 14.83 -14.43 6.30
CA GLN A 31 13.75 -14.33 7.27
C GLN A 31 13.39 -12.86 7.49
N PHE A 32 12.19 -12.48 7.04
CA PHE A 32 11.67 -11.14 7.21
C PHE A 32 11.29 -10.89 8.67
N ILE A 33 11.78 -9.79 9.22
CA ILE A 33 11.36 -9.28 10.54
C ILE A 33 9.98 -8.66 10.43
N ARG A 34 9.26 -8.55 11.56
CA ARG A 34 7.97 -7.87 11.57
C ARG A 34 8.16 -6.36 11.32
N PRO A 35 7.12 -5.67 10.81
CA PRO A 35 7.24 -4.24 10.52
C PRO A 35 7.55 -3.37 11.75
N ASP A 36 7.09 -3.78 12.94
CA ASP A 36 7.36 -3.14 14.24
C ASP A 36 8.79 -3.35 14.75
N GLU A 37 9.51 -4.34 14.21
CA GLU A 37 10.91 -4.62 14.55
C GLU A 37 11.90 -3.85 13.64
N CYS A 38 11.41 -3.10 12.66
CA CYS A 38 12.24 -2.28 11.78
C CYS A 38 12.79 -1.06 12.53
N THR A 39 14.09 -1.05 12.83
CA THR A 39 14.75 0.05 13.57
C THR A 39 15.06 1.29 12.71
N LEU A 40 15.04 1.15 11.38
CA LEU A 40 15.35 2.24 10.46
C LEU A 40 14.06 2.69 9.76
N VAL A 41 13.37 3.65 10.36
CA VAL A 41 12.18 4.28 9.74
C VAL A 41 12.53 5.69 9.30
N ARG A 42 12.21 6.03 8.05
CA ARG A 42 12.41 7.36 7.48
C ARG A 42 11.09 7.96 7.03
N LYS A 43 10.85 9.21 7.39
CA LYS A 43 9.75 10.02 6.86
C LYS A 43 10.17 10.52 5.47
N VAL A 44 9.40 10.19 4.44
CA VAL A 44 9.79 10.45 3.03
C VAL A 44 8.92 11.52 2.37
N GLY A 45 7.75 11.83 2.93
CA GLY A 45 6.94 12.95 2.49
C GLY A 45 5.66 13.10 3.29
N GLU A 46 5.07 14.28 3.23
CA GLU A 46 3.73 14.54 3.73
C GLU A 46 2.70 13.97 2.74
N GLY A 47 1.68 13.30 3.25
CA GLY A 47 0.62 12.71 2.45
C GLY A 47 -0.65 12.68 3.26
N THR A 48 -1.71 13.27 2.73
CA THR A 48 -3.03 13.17 3.34
C THR A 48 -3.61 11.79 3.08
N ALA A 49 -4.23 11.19 4.10
CA ALA A 49 -5.00 9.96 3.94
C ALA A 49 -6.08 10.18 2.86
N LYS A 50 -6.22 9.23 1.94
CA LYS A 50 -7.26 9.30 0.90
C LYS A 50 -8.62 9.12 1.57
N ILE A 51 -9.48 10.13 1.45
CA ILE A 51 -10.85 10.06 1.94
C ILE A 51 -11.67 9.29 0.92
N PHE A 52 -12.44 8.29 1.37
CA PHE A 52 -13.39 7.55 0.55
C PHE A 52 -14.81 7.98 0.90
N ASP A 53 -15.56 8.48 -0.09
CA ASP A 53 -16.95 8.92 0.04
C ASP A 53 -17.79 8.47 -1.16
N ALA A 54 -19.09 8.77 -1.14
CA ALA A 54 -20.01 8.39 -2.22
C ALA A 54 -19.69 9.05 -3.58
N GLY A 55 -18.83 10.07 -3.61
CA GLY A 55 -18.37 10.71 -4.84
C GLY A 55 -17.15 10.02 -5.49
N ASN A 56 -16.48 9.11 -4.79
CA ASN A 56 -15.29 8.41 -5.30
C ASN A 56 -15.30 6.88 -5.11
N MET A 57 -16.45 6.33 -4.73
CA MET A 57 -16.71 4.90 -4.65
C MET A 57 -17.82 4.52 -5.65
N GLN A 58 -17.66 3.35 -6.27
CA GLN A 58 -18.62 2.79 -7.23
C GLN A 58 -18.77 1.30 -6.96
N SER A 59 -19.93 0.73 -7.29
CA SER A 59 -20.13 -0.72 -7.20
C SER A 59 -19.29 -1.44 -8.26
N VAL A 60 -18.92 -2.69 -7.95
CA VAL A 60 -18.13 -3.52 -8.88
C VAL A 60 -18.91 -3.77 -10.18
N ASP A 61 -20.21 -4.00 -10.08
CA ASP A 61 -21.08 -4.28 -11.23
C ASP A 61 -21.21 -3.07 -12.16
N ASP A 62 -21.37 -1.86 -11.60
CA ASP A 62 -21.45 -0.63 -12.39
C ASP A 62 -20.13 -0.34 -13.10
N LEU A 63 -19.00 -0.48 -12.39
CA LEU A 63 -17.66 -0.27 -12.97
C LEU A 63 -17.36 -1.29 -14.08
N TYR A 64 -17.73 -2.56 -13.86
CA TYR A 64 -17.56 -3.62 -14.85
C TYR A 64 -18.37 -3.34 -16.12
N SER A 65 -19.62 -2.90 -15.96
CA SER A 65 -20.48 -2.56 -17.08
C SER A 65 -19.95 -1.37 -17.89
N GLU A 66 -19.40 -0.34 -17.22
CA GLU A 66 -18.78 0.81 -17.88
C GLU A 66 -17.55 0.43 -18.71
N TRP A 67 -16.69 -0.44 -18.17
CA TRP A 67 -15.43 -0.81 -18.82
C TRP A 67 -15.57 -1.92 -19.88
N PHE A 68 -16.49 -2.86 -19.68
CA PHE A 68 -16.56 -4.10 -20.47
C PHE A 68 -17.93 -4.38 -21.11
N GLY A 69 -18.97 -3.59 -20.79
CA GLY A 69 -20.34 -3.82 -21.24
C GLY A 69 -20.58 -3.61 -22.76
N ASN A 70 -19.57 -3.20 -23.52
CA ASN A 70 -19.67 -2.99 -24.97
C ASN A 70 -19.07 -4.11 -25.83
N GLU A 71 -18.55 -5.21 -25.26
CA GLU A 71 -17.90 -6.30 -26.03
C GLU A 71 -18.71 -7.61 -26.11
N VAL A 72 -20.03 -7.54 -26.25
CA VAL A 72 -20.81 -8.71 -26.72
C VAL A 72 -21.75 -8.29 -27.84
N SER A 73 -21.17 -7.99 -29.00
CA SER A 73 -21.87 -8.16 -30.27
C SER A 73 -21.35 -9.45 -30.92
N GLU A 74 -22.06 -10.54 -30.66
CA GLU A 74 -21.99 -11.78 -31.45
C GLU A 74 -22.63 -11.57 -32.83
#